data_AF-A0A7J2JQH0-F1
#
_entry.id   AF-A0A7J2JQH0-F1
#
_cell.length_a   1.000
_cell.length_b   1.000
_cell.length_c   1.000
_cell.angle_alpha   90.00
_cell.angle_beta   90.00
_cell.angle_gamma   90.00
#
_symmetry.space_group_name_H-M   'P 1'
#
loop_
_entity.id
_entity.type
_entity.pdbx_description
1 polymer ?
#
loop_
_entity_poly.entity_id
_entity_poly.type
_entity_poly.pdbx_seq_one_letter_code
_entity_poly.pdbx_strand_id
1 'polypeptide(L)'
;GGRTAHSSMPDLGDSALYKLVEALVRLREISGELPEHEILGRSSAAPVAIRCSPGVIPVIPDSCEALVDYRMVPGETLESILSRMRSLRPGVEASVVTKTIRCYTGLEERVRAYFPAWYMPSEFAELVAGELGGELVTWRFGTDGSHTAGEAGILTIGYGPGDETLAHRPNERVRVADLRAAARGYAKIVRLAEAHLPRGAGTS
;
A
#
# COMPACT_ATOMS: atom_id res chain seq x y z
N GLY A 1 21.31 14.53 -3.04
CA GLY A 1 21.67 15.94 -2.79
C GLY A 1 22.36 16.57 -3.98
N GLY A 2 22.61 17.86 -3.90
CA GLY A 2 23.18 18.72 -4.94
C GLY A 2 23.90 19.93 -4.32
N ARG A 3 24.07 21.00 -5.09
CA ARG A 3 24.71 22.25 -4.67
C ARG A 3 23.91 23.43 -5.21
N THR A 4 23.61 24.38 -4.33
CA THR A 4 22.91 25.61 -4.70
C THR A 4 23.78 26.50 -5.59
N ALA A 5 23.12 27.25 -6.47
CA ALA A 5 23.72 28.29 -7.29
C ALA A 5 22.64 29.27 -7.73
N HIS A 6 23.04 30.47 -8.18
CA HIS A 6 22.12 31.37 -8.85
C HIS A 6 21.66 30.73 -10.16
N SER A 7 20.37 30.73 -10.47
CA SER A 7 19.80 30.03 -11.63
C SER A 7 20.25 30.59 -12.98
N SER A 8 20.86 31.78 -13.00
CA SER A 8 21.53 32.33 -14.20
C SER A 8 22.93 31.76 -14.45
N MET A 9 23.50 31.03 -13.49
CA MET A 9 24.82 30.38 -13.58
C MET A 9 24.68 28.91 -13.14
N PRO A 10 23.85 28.11 -13.81
CA PRO A 10 23.51 26.75 -13.38
C PRO A 10 24.75 25.83 -13.33
N ASP A 11 25.76 26.08 -14.16
CA ASP A 11 27.00 25.30 -14.22
C ASP A 11 27.84 25.37 -12.93
N LEU A 12 27.62 26.41 -12.09
CA LEU A 12 28.24 26.51 -10.77
C LEU A 12 27.51 25.65 -9.72
N GLY A 13 26.26 25.27 -10.00
CA GLY A 13 25.43 24.45 -9.15
C GLY A 13 25.50 22.96 -9.49
N ASP A 14 24.66 22.20 -8.80
CA ASP A 14 24.43 20.78 -9.07
C ASP A 14 22.99 20.47 -8.65
N SER A 15 22.06 20.44 -9.59
CA SER A 15 20.62 20.45 -9.29
C SER A 15 20.14 19.09 -8.77
N ALA A 16 19.68 19.05 -7.51
CA ALA A 16 19.01 17.87 -6.98
C ALA A 16 17.69 17.55 -7.71
N LEU A 17 17.05 18.56 -8.31
CA LEU A 17 15.82 18.37 -9.08
C LEU A 17 16.08 17.56 -10.35
N TYR A 18 17.12 17.89 -11.13
CA TYR A 18 17.45 17.12 -12.34
C TYR A 18 17.77 15.65 -11.99
N LYS A 19 18.53 15.41 -10.93
CA LYS A 19 18.84 14.06 -10.46
C LYS A 19 17.60 13.27 -10.04
N LEU A 20 16.65 13.91 -9.35
CA LEU A 20 15.40 13.26 -8.97
C LEU A 20 14.55 12.95 -10.20
N VAL A 21 14.47 13.87 -11.17
CA VAL A 21 13.76 13.65 -12.43
C VAL A 21 14.33 12.45 -13.18
N GLU A 22 15.67 12.32 -13.28
CA GLU A 22 16.32 11.14 -13.87
C GLU A 22 15.90 9.84 -13.18
N ALA A 23 15.88 9.82 -11.84
CA ALA A 23 15.46 8.64 -11.08
C ALA A 23 13.97 8.29 -11.30
N LEU A 24 13.09 9.30 -11.40
CA LEU A 24 11.65 9.09 -11.66
C LEU A 24 11.38 8.64 -13.09
N VAL A 25 12.15 9.11 -14.07
CA VAL A 25 12.11 8.59 -15.44
C VAL A 25 12.50 7.11 -15.44
N ARG A 26 13.58 6.75 -14.75
CA ARG A 26 14.00 5.35 -14.61
C ARG A 26 12.93 4.49 -13.94
N LEU A 27 12.28 5.01 -12.89
CA LEU A 27 11.18 4.32 -12.21
C LEU A 27 10.04 4.00 -13.17
N ARG A 28 9.67 4.96 -14.03
CA ARG A 28 8.64 4.76 -15.05
C ARG A 28 9.04 3.70 -16.07
N GLU A 29 10.30 3.70 -16.52
CA GLU A 29 10.80 2.70 -17.48
C GLU A 29 10.73 1.28 -16.93
N ILE A 30 11.10 1.07 -15.67
CA ILE A 30 11.07 -0.27 -15.04
C ILE A 30 9.68 -0.69 -14.55
N SER A 31 8.66 0.15 -14.70
CA SER A 31 7.32 -0.13 -14.17
C SER A 31 6.72 -1.43 -14.74
N GLY A 32 7.01 -1.74 -16.01
CA GLY A 32 6.61 -2.99 -16.66
C GLY A 32 7.42 -4.23 -16.23
N GLU A 33 8.53 -4.03 -15.50
CA GLU A 33 9.43 -5.08 -15.01
C GLU A 33 9.27 -5.34 -13.51
N LEU A 34 8.35 -4.62 -12.86
CA LEU A 34 8.04 -4.84 -11.46
C LEU A 34 7.47 -6.25 -11.23
N PRO A 35 7.68 -6.86 -10.04
CA PRO A 35 7.14 -8.17 -9.71
C PRO A 35 5.65 -8.32 -10.01
N GLU A 36 5.25 -9.51 -10.44
CA GLU A 36 3.87 -9.82 -10.81
C GLU A 36 3.42 -11.09 -10.10
N HIS A 37 2.22 -11.03 -9.53
CA HIS A 37 1.55 -12.14 -8.89
C HIS A 37 0.37 -12.58 -9.76
N GLU A 38 0.23 -13.89 -9.97
CA GLU A 38 -0.75 -14.49 -10.89
C GLU A 38 -2.18 -13.95 -10.69
N ILE A 39 -2.60 -13.75 -9.44
CA ILE A 39 -3.96 -13.30 -9.10
C ILE A 39 -4.06 -11.79 -8.87
N LEU A 40 -3.02 -11.15 -8.34
CA LEU A 40 -3.08 -9.74 -7.91
C LEU A 40 -2.54 -8.79 -8.99
N GLY A 41 -1.93 -9.34 -10.04
CA GLY A 41 -1.29 -8.60 -11.11
C GLY A 41 0.08 -8.08 -10.70
N ARG A 42 0.54 -7.04 -11.41
CA ARG A 42 1.85 -6.42 -11.21
C ARG A 42 1.84 -5.46 -10.03
N SER A 43 2.93 -5.41 -9.26
CA SER A 43 3.18 -4.30 -8.35
C SER A 43 3.32 -2.98 -9.11
N SER A 44 3.08 -1.87 -8.40
CA SER A 44 3.12 -0.54 -9.00
C SER A 44 3.84 0.44 -8.10
N ALA A 45 4.52 1.40 -8.72
CA ALA A 45 5.23 2.47 -8.03
C ALA A 45 4.81 3.81 -8.64
N ALA A 46 4.01 4.58 -7.91
CA ALA A 46 3.46 5.84 -8.39
C ALA A 46 4.04 7.02 -7.58
N PRO A 47 4.80 7.95 -8.18
CA PRO A 47 5.16 9.19 -7.52
C PRO A 47 3.91 10.02 -7.25
N VAL A 48 3.68 10.41 -6.00
CA VAL A 48 2.48 11.16 -5.56
C VAL A 48 2.80 12.57 -5.07
N ALA A 49 4.07 12.86 -4.76
CA ALA A 49 4.50 14.22 -4.41
C ALA A 49 5.99 14.40 -4.70
N ILE A 50 6.39 15.63 -5.01
CA ILE A 50 7.80 16.06 -5.12
C ILE A 50 7.96 17.30 -4.26
N ARG A 51 9.06 17.37 -3.49
CA ARG A 51 9.46 18.55 -2.74
C ARG A 51 10.92 18.85 -3.02
N CYS A 52 11.24 20.13 -3.16
CA CYS A 52 12.59 20.61 -3.40
C CYS A 52 12.90 21.79 -2.50
N SER A 53 14.15 21.89 -2.06
CA SER A 53 14.68 22.97 -1.25
C SER A 53 15.94 23.54 -1.90
N PRO A 54 16.12 24.88 -1.93
CA PRO A 54 15.22 25.91 -1.42
C PRO A 54 13.88 26.07 -2.18
N GLY A 55 13.79 25.58 -3.43
CA GLY A 55 12.53 25.61 -4.19
C GLY A 55 12.02 27.00 -4.57
N VAL A 56 12.91 28.01 -4.58
CA VAL A 56 12.60 29.42 -4.85
C VAL A 56 13.49 29.98 -5.95
N ILE A 57 12.99 30.95 -6.71
CA ILE A 57 13.82 31.70 -7.66
C ILE A 57 14.70 32.73 -6.94
N PRO A 58 15.91 33.03 -7.44
CA PRO A 58 16.62 32.40 -8.56
C PRO A 58 17.66 31.37 -8.06
N VAL A 59 17.24 30.31 -7.34
CA VAL A 59 18.18 29.37 -6.69
C VAL A 59 18.01 27.94 -7.21
N ILE A 60 19.11 27.31 -7.63
CA ILE A 60 19.17 25.88 -7.93
C ILE A 60 18.97 25.08 -6.64
N PRO A 61 18.02 24.12 -6.58
CA PRO A 61 17.80 23.32 -5.38
C PRO A 61 18.93 22.30 -5.16
N ASP A 62 19.40 22.20 -3.93
CA ASP A 62 20.41 21.23 -3.49
C ASP A 62 19.79 19.99 -2.83
N SER A 63 18.49 20.02 -2.54
CA SER A 63 17.74 18.88 -2.04
C SER A 63 16.42 18.73 -2.78
N CYS A 64 16.08 17.50 -3.16
CA CYS A 64 14.76 17.13 -3.61
C CYS A 64 14.43 15.71 -3.16
N GLU A 65 13.16 15.47 -2.86
CA GLU A 65 12.61 14.17 -2.50
C GLU A 65 11.30 13.93 -3.25
N ALA A 66 11.01 12.66 -3.52
CA ALA A 66 9.72 12.22 -4.03
C ALA A 66 9.06 11.26 -3.04
N LEU A 67 7.75 11.43 -2.83
CA LEU A 67 6.94 10.43 -2.18
C LEU A 67 6.41 9.47 -3.25
N VAL A 68 6.66 8.18 -3.08
CA VAL A 68 6.20 7.13 -3.99
C VAL A 68 5.21 6.24 -3.24
N ASP A 69 4.00 6.10 -3.79
CA ASP A 69 3.05 5.07 -3.37
C ASP A 69 3.45 3.76 -4.06
N TYR A 70 3.87 2.77 -3.27
CA TYR A 70 4.28 1.46 -3.77
C TYR A 70 3.23 0.41 -3.39
N ARG A 71 2.55 -0.14 -4.39
CA ARG A 71 1.61 -1.24 -4.22
C ARG A 71 2.35 -2.54 -4.49
N MET A 72 2.68 -3.24 -3.42
CA MET A 72 3.44 -4.49 -3.47
C MET A 72 2.53 -5.69 -3.79
N VAL A 73 3.17 -6.80 -4.19
CA VAL A 73 2.54 -8.12 -4.32
C VAL A 73 3.25 -9.15 -3.42
N PRO A 74 2.61 -10.28 -3.09
CA PRO A 74 3.24 -11.33 -2.30
C PRO A 74 4.58 -11.78 -2.89
N GLY A 75 5.57 -11.99 -2.03
CA GLY A 75 6.95 -12.33 -2.40
C GLY A 75 7.92 -11.14 -2.43
N GLU A 76 7.40 -9.91 -2.43
CA GLU A 76 8.24 -8.72 -2.23
C GLU A 76 8.55 -8.50 -0.76
N THR A 77 9.80 -8.13 -0.46
CA THR A 77 10.21 -7.70 0.88
C THR A 77 10.49 -6.21 0.89
N LEU A 78 10.36 -5.58 2.06
CA LEU A 78 10.71 -4.17 2.19
C LEU A 78 12.13 -3.85 1.67
N GLU A 79 13.12 -4.69 1.98
CA GLU A 79 14.48 -4.46 1.52
C GLU A 79 14.61 -4.61 0.00
N SER A 80 13.88 -5.55 -0.62
CA SER A 80 13.87 -5.67 -2.09
C SER A 80 13.31 -4.41 -2.77
N ILE A 81 12.28 -3.80 -2.17
CA ILE A 81 11.68 -2.55 -2.67
C ILE A 81 12.66 -1.38 -2.48
N LEU A 82 13.25 -1.23 -1.29
CA LEU A 82 14.20 -0.16 -1.01
C LEU A 82 15.46 -0.28 -1.86
N SER A 83 15.97 -1.50 -2.07
CA SER A 83 17.10 -1.77 -2.95
C SER A 83 16.79 -1.36 -4.40
N ARG A 84 15.59 -1.67 -4.89
CA ARG A 84 15.12 -1.23 -6.22
C ARG A 84 15.03 0.29 -6.34
N MET A 85 14.55 0.98 -5.30
CA MET A 85 14.48 2.45 -5.31
C MET A 85 15.88 3.08 -5.31
N ARG A 86 16.82 2.51 -4.56
CA ARG A 86 18.23 2.96 -4.54
C ARG A 86 18.95 2.69 -5.87
N SER A 87 18.55 1.67 -6.61
CA SER A 87 19.16 1.33 -7.90
C SER A 87 18.67 2.20 -9.07
N LEU A 88 17.64 3.02 -8.88
CA LEU A 88 17.12 3.94 -9.91
C LEU A 88 18.19 4.92 -10.41
N ARG A 89 19.09 5.33 -9.51
CA ARG A 89 20.19 6.24 -9.83
C ARG A 89 21.26 6.21 -8.73
N PRO A 90 22.56 6.26 -9.07
CA PRO A 90 23.61 6.41 -8.07
C PRO A 90 23.38 7.63 -7.15
N GLY A 91 23.51 7.40 -5.84
CA GLY A 91 23.34 8.43 -4.81
C GLY A 91 21.88 8.74 -4.45
N VAL A 92 20.91 7.96 -4.93
CA VAL A 92 19.54 8.01 -4.41
C VAL A 92 19.45 7.24 -3.10
N GLU A 93 18.89 7.89 -2.09
CA GLU A 93 18.50 7.27 -0.83
C GLU A 93 17.02 6.91 -0.89
N ALA A 94 16.65 5.79 -0.25
CA ALA A 94 15.26 5.35 -0.14
C ALA A 94 14.98 4.85 1.27
N SER A 95 13.85 5.29 1.82
CA SER A 95 13.37 4.91 3.15
C SER A 95 11.85 4.84 3.17
N VAL A 96 11.30 4.17 4.20
CA VAL A 96 9.86 4.12 4.43
C VAL A 96 9.44 5.32 5.26
N VAL A 97 8.37 5.97 4.84
CA VAL A 97 7.75 7.05 5.62
C VAL A 97 7.33 6.54 6.99
N THR A 98 7.80 7.20 8.04
CA THR A 98 7.34 6.96 9.41
C THR A 98 6.42 8.09 9.81
N LYS A 99 5.25 7.74 10.36
CA LYS A 99 4.26 8.71 10.85
C LYS A 99 4.03 8.48 12.34
N THR A 100 3.83 9.55 13.08
CA THR A 100 3.26 9.45 14.42
C THR A 100 1.74 9.44 14.28
N ILE A 101 1.11 8.39 14.77
CA ILE A 101 -0.35 8.30 14.87
C ILE A 101 -0.75 8.52 16.32
N ARG A 102 -1.86 9.23 16.53
CA ARG A 102 -2.46 9.40 17.86
C ARG A 102 -3.82 8.73 17.87
N CYS A 103 -3.95 7.70 18.71
CA CYS A 103 -5.21 6.99 18.90
C CYS A 103 -6.20 7.84 19.70
N TYR A 104 -7.48 7.49 19.65
CA TYR A 104 -8.54 8.22 20.37
C TYR A 104 -8.33 8.25 21.90
N THR A 105 -7.62 7.26 22.44
CA THR A 105 -7.24 7.17 23.86
C THR A 105 -6.07 8.09 24.24
N GLY A 106 -5.45 8.75 23.28
CA GLY A 106 -4.27 9.58 23.47
C GLY A 106 -2.94 8.85 23.37
N LEU A 107 -2.94 7.53 23.15
CA LEU A 107 -1.72 6.76 22.84
C LEU A 107 -1.10 7.29 21.53
N GLU A 108 0.20 7.60 21.57
CA GLU A 108 0.97 7.99 20.39
C GLU A 108 1.93 6.89 20.00
N GLU A 109 1.89 6.48 18.74
CA GLU A 109 2.75 5.42 18.20
C GLU A 109 3.45 5.88 16.93
N ARG A 110 4.70 5.43 16.76
CA ARG A 110 5.47 5.68 15.53
C ARG A 110 5.32 4.47 14.61
N VAL A 111 4.53 4.65 13.56
CA VAL A 111 4.25 3.57 12.61
C VAL A 111 4.95 3.82 11.29
N ARG A 112 5.50 2.75 10.71
CA ARG A 112 6.02 2.77 9.35
C ARG A 112 4.83 2.61 8.40
N ALA A 113 4.78 3.42 7.34
CA ALA A 113 3.81 3.28 6.26
C ALA A 113 4.21 2.09 5.36
N TYR A 114 4.18 0.89 5.94
CA TYR A 114 4.51 -0.38 5.30
C TYR A 114 3.36 -1.34 5.56
N PHE A 115 2.75 -1.82 4.49
CA PHE A 115 1.56 -2.66 4.53
C PHE A 115 1.81 -3.87 3.63
N PRO A 116 2.29 -5.00 4.18
CA PRO A 116 2.58 -6.20 3.41
C PRO A 116 1.39 -6.62 2.53
N ALA A 117 1.66 -6.91 1.26
CA ALA A 117 0.67 -7.58 0.43
C ALA A 117 0.47 -9.00 0.91
N TRP A 118 -0.76 -9.48 0.77
CA TRP A 118 -1.16 -10.80 1.19
C TRP A 118 -2.12 -11.40 0.18
N TYR A 119 -2.00 -12.70 0.00
CA TYR A 119 -2.95 -13.53 -0.72
C TYR A 119 -2.94 -14.89 -0.04
N MET A 120 -4.11 -15.35 0.37
CA MET A 120 -4.25 -16.61 1.10
C MET A 120 -5.32 -17.45 0.43
N PRO A 121 -4.93 -18.37 -0.48
CA PRO A 121 -5.84 -19.39 -0.98
C PRO A 121 -6.51 -20.12 0.18
N SER A 122 -7.83 -20.26 0.14
CA SER A 122 -8.58 -20.83 1.25
C SER A 122 -9.86 -21.49 0.77
N GLU A 123 -9.93 -22.82 0.91
CA GLU A 123 -11.17 -23.59 0.71
C GLU A 123 -12.28 -23.08 1.63
N PHE A 124 -11.94 -22.58 2.82
CA PHE A 124 -12.90 -21.95 3.71
C PHE A 124 -13.46 -20.63 3.15
N ALA A 125 -12.63 -19.82 2.49
CA ALA A 125 -13.11 -18.61 1.82
C ALA A 125 -14.03 -18.94 0.63
N GLU A 126 -13.72 -19.99 -0.13
CA GLU A 126 -14.59 -20.49 -1.22
C GLU A 126 -15.93 -20.99 -0.67
N LEU A 127 -15.92 -21.77 0.41
CA LEU A 127 -17.12 -22.21 1.11
C LEU A 127 -17.96 -21.02 1.57
N VAL A 128 -17.34 -20.03 2.23
CA VAL A 128 -18.02 -18.82 2.69
C VAL A 128 -18.68 -18.08 1.53
N ALA A 129 -17.98 -17.89 0.41
CA ALA A 129 -18.53 -17.23 -0.77
C ALA A 129 -19.76 -17.98 -1.31
N GLY A 130 -19.65 -19.30 -1.51
CA GLY A 130 -20.75 -20.14 -2.00
C GLY A 130 -21.97 -20.11 -1.07
N GLU A 131 -21.75 -20.21 0.24
CA GLU A 131 -22.81 -20.18 1.24
C GLU A 131 -23.50 -18.81 1.34
N LEU A 132 -22.80 -17.72 1.01
CA LEU A 132 -23.39 -16.38 0.96
C LEU A 132 -24.02 -16.06 -0.39
N GLY A 133 -23.92 -16.95 -1.38
CA GLY A 133 -24.39 -16.72 -2.75
C GLY A 133 -23.58 -15.62 -3.46
N GLY A 134 -22.32 -15.45 -3.08
CA GLY A 134 -21.39 -14.50 -3.68
C GLY A 134 -20.23 -15.17 -4.39
N GLU A 135 -19.32 -14.36 -4.92
CA GLU A 135 -18.10 -14.80 -5.58
C GLU A 135 -16.88 -14.40 -4.74
N LEU A 136 -15.85 -15.24 -4.74
CA LEU A 136 -14.58 -14.89 -4.14
C LEU A 136 -13.84 -13.94 -5.10
N VAL A 137 -13.51 -12.75 -4.60
CA VAL A 137 -12.81 -11.70 -5.34
C VAL A 137 -11.58 -11.23 -4.59
N THR A 138 -10.69 -10.53 -5.30
CA THR A 138 -9.55 -9.86 -4.68
C THR A 138 -9.74 -8.34 -4.71
N TRP A 139 -9.53 -7.71 -3.55
CA TRP A 139 -9.51 -6.26 -3.47
C TRP A 139 -8.14 -5.71 -3.86
N ARG A 140 -8.14 -4.68 -4.70
CA ARG A 140 -6.92 -3.98 -5.14
C ARG A 140 -6.55 -2.77 -4.27
N PHE A 141 -7.28 -2.55 -3.17
CA PHE A 141 -7.00 -1.51 -2.19
C PHE A 141 -6.52 -2.12 -0.87
N GLY A 142 -5.88 -1.30 -0.03
CA GLY A 142 -5.35 -1.74 1.27
C GLY A 142 -6.45 -1.91 2.31
N THR A 143 -6.31 -2.94 3.14
CA THR A 143 -7.12 -3.17 4.35
C THR A 143 -6.19 -3.55 5.50
N ASP A 144 -6.72 -3.63 6.72
CA ASP A 144 -5.96 -4.12 7.88
C ASP A 144 -5.57 -5.61 7.77
N GLY A 145 -6.02 -6.30 6.71
CA GLY A 145 -5.54 -7.63 6.34
C GLY A 145 -4.03 -7.69 6.09
N SER A 146 -3.38 -6.55 5.79
CA SER A 146 -1.92 -6.48 5.73
C SER A 146 -1.26 -6.88 7.05
N HIS A 147 -1.92 -6.62 8.18
CA HIS A 147 -1.45 -7.04 9.49
C HIS A 147 -1.88 -8.48 9.79
N THR A 148 -3.18 -8.78 9.75
CA THR A 148 -3.67 -10.10 10.18
C THR A 148 -3.19 -11.24 9.26
N ALA A 149 -3.27 -11.07 7.94
CA ALA A 149 -2.79 -12.06 6.99
C ALA A 149 -1.33 -11.84 6.61
N GLY A 150 -0.96 -10.59 6.27
CA GLY A 150 0.36 -10.28 5.74
C GLY A 150 1.51 -10.40 6.75
N GLU A 151 1.25 -10.15 8.04
CA GLU A 151 2.26 -10.26 9.10
C GLU A 151 2.00 -11.43 10.05
N ALA A 152 0.77 -11.57 10.53
CA ALA A 152 0.43 -12.56 11.57
C ALA A 152 0.07 -13.94 11.00
N GLY A 153 -0.13 -14.08 9.68
CA GLY A 153 -0.49 -15.34 9.04
C GLY A 153 -1.86 -15.90 9.47
N ILE A 154 -2.74 -15.04 10.01
CA ILE A 154 -4.08 -15.40 10.45
C ILE A 154 -5.01 -15.44 9.23
N LEU A 155 -5.80 -16.50 9.12
CA LEU A 155 -6.83 -16.62 8.08
C LEU A 155 -7.74 -15.40 8.11
N THR A 156 -7.70 -14.63 7.02
CA THR A 156 -8.40 -13.35 6.90
C THR A 156 -9.24 -13.36 5.63
N ILE A 157 -10.51 -13.01 5.76
CA ILE A 157 -11.45 -12.88 4.64
C ILE A 157 -12.02 -11.47 4.68
N GLY A 158 -11.89 -10.74 3.57
CA GLY A 158 -12.58 -9.48 3.35
C GLY A 158 -14.05 -9.71 3.04
N TYR A 159 -14.95 -9.15 3.84
CA TYR A 159 -16.39 -9.20 3.58
C TYR A 159 -17.06 -7.92 4.07
N GLY A 160 -17.83 -7.29 3.19
CA GLY A 160 -18.54 -6.05 3.49
C GLY A 160 -19.59 -5.71 2.43
N PRO A 161 -20.56 -4.84 2.78
CA PRO A 161 -21.58 -4.37 1.84
C PRO A 161 -21.08 -3.19 1.00
N GLY A 162 -21.73 -2.97 -0.13
CA GLY A 162 -21.54 -1.77 -0.94
C GLY A 162 -20.73 -2.02 -2.21
N ASP A 163 -20.53 -0.93 -2.94
CA ASP A 163 -19.78 -0.90 -4.19
C ASP A 163 -18.46 -0.18 -3.94
N GLU A 164 -17.35 -0.91 -4.02
CA GLU A 164 -16.00 -0.38 -3.82
C GLU A 164 -15.67 0.78 -4.76
N THR A 165 -16.35 0.89 -5.91
CA THR A 165 -16.15 1.99 -6.86
C THR A 165 -16.67 3.33 -6.34
N LEU A 166 -17.47 3.34 -5.26
CA LEU A 166 -17.96 4.55 -4.61
C LEU A 166 -17.07 5.06 -3.48
N ALA A 167 -16.10 4.26 -3.02
CA ALA A 167 -15.22 4.63 -1.91
C ALA A 167 -14.42 5.91 -2.23
N HIS A 168 -14.34 6.83 -1.26
CA HIS A 168 -13.64 8.12 -1.38
C HIS A 168 -14.16 9.05 -2.49
N ARG A 169 -15.41 8.86 -2.94
CA ARG A 169 -16.04 9.73 -3.94
C ARG A 169 -17.15 10.58 -3.32
N PRO A 170 -17.46 11.76 -3.89
CA PRO A 170 -18.66 12.49 -3.51
C PRO A 170 -19.91 11.62 -3.65
N ASN A 171 -20.83 11.70 -2.69
CA ASN A 171 -22.06 10.89 -2.63
C ASN A 171 -21.83 9.37 -2.50
N GLU A 172 -20.77 8.98 -1.80
CA GLU A 172 -20.58 7.62 -1.29
C GLU A 172 -21.83 7.17 -0.53
N ARG A 173 -22.36 5.99 -0.89
CA ARG A 173 -23.61 5.45 -0.34
C ARG A 173 -23.62 3.94 -0.40
N VAL A 174 -24.41 3.34 0.48
CA VAL A 174 -24.68 1.91 0.52
C VAL A 174 -26.18 1.68 0.66
N ARG A 175 -26.73 0.65 0.00
CA ARG A 175 -28.15 0.33 0.14
C ARG A 175 -28.40 -0.26 1.53
N VAL A 176 -29.47 0.16 2.19
CA VAL A 176 -29.87 -0.40 3.49
C VAL A 176 -30.12 -1.91 3.41
N ALA A 177 -30.62 -2.39 2.27
CA ALA A 177 -30.79 -3.83 2.02
C ALA A 177 -29.45 -4.59 2.07
N ASP A 178 -28.38 -4.00 1.50
CA ASP A 178 -27.04 -4.60 1.48
C ASP A 178 -26.44 -4.63 2.90
N LEU A 179 -26.65 -3.57 3.69
CA LEU A 179 -26.28 -3.56 5.11
C LEU A 179 -26.96 -4.70 5.89
N ARG A 180 -28.27 -4.90 5.68
CA ARG A 180 -29.03 -5.99 6.32
C ARG A 180 -28.56 -7.37 5.86
N ALA A 181 -28.20 -7.51 4.59
CA ALA A 181 -27.63 -8.75 4.05
C ALA A 181 -26.24 -9.03 4.64
N ALA A 182 -25.37 -8.02 4.72
CA ALA A 182 -24.06 -8.12 5.36
C ALA A 182 -24.16 -8.56 6.81
N ALA A 183 -25.07 -7.99 7.61
CA ALA A 183 -25.30 -8.40 8.99
C ALA A 183 -25.65 -9.90 9.12
N ARG A 184 -26.53 -10.41 8.25
CA ARG A 184 -26.84 -11.85 8.20
C ARG A 184 -25.64 -12.68 7.74
N GLY A 185 -24.87 -12.16 6.78
CA GLY A 185 -23.66 -12.80 6.29
C GLY A 185 -22.59 -12.95 7.36
N TYR A 186 -22.31 -11.91 8.15
CA TYR A 186 -21.38 -12.00 9.28
C TYR A 186 -21.80 -13.10 10.27
N ALA A 187 -23.08 -13.17 10.63
CA ALA A 187 -23.59 -14.24 11.50
C ALA A 187 -23.40 -15.65 10.89
N LYS A 188 -23.54 -15.78 9.56
CA LYS A 188 -23.32 -17.05 8.86
C LYS A 188 -21.82 -17.41 8.82
N ILE A 189 -20.94 -16.45 8.56
CA ILE A 189 -19.48 -16.65 8.56
C ILE A 189 -19.01 -17.18 9.90
N VAL A 190 -19.49 -16.61 11.02
CA VAL A 190 -19.14 -17.08 12.37
C VAL A 190 -19.55 -18.55 12.56
N ARG A 191 -20.77 -18.92 12.18
CA ARG A 191 -21.24 -20.32 12.28
C ARG A 191 -20.43 -21.27 11.40
N LEU A 192 -20.08 -20.85 10.19
CA LEU A 192 -19.23 -21.64 9.29
C LEU A 192 -17.84 -21.83 9.91
N ALA A 193 -17.25 -20.77 10.48
CA ALA A 193 -15.96 -20.82 11.14
C ALA A 193 -15.99 -21.80 12.33
N GLU A 194 -17.02 -21.73 13.18
CA GLU A 194 -17.19 -22.65 14.32
C GLU A 194 -17.32 -24.13 13.89
N ALA A 195 -17.90 -24.38 12.72
CA ALA A 195 -18.14 -25.72 12.20
C ALA A 195 -16.94 -26.33 11.45
N HIS A 196 -16.11 -25.49 10.80
CA HIS A 196 -15.08 -25.96 9.85
C HIS A 196 -13.65 -25.62 10.25
N LEU A 197 -13.44 -24.55 11.04
CA LEU A 197 -12.11 -24.17 11.47
C LEU A 197 -11.76 -24.86 12.80
N PRO A 198 -10.49 -25.28 12.97
CA PRO A 198 -10.05 -25.83 14.24
C PRO A 198 -10.23 -24.78 15.33
N ARG A 199 -10.80 -25.20 16.47
CA ARG A 199 -10.75 -24.37 17.67
C ARG A 199 -9.30 -24.24 18.06
N GLY A 200 -8.78 -23.02 18.14
CA GLY A 200 -7.42 -22.77 18.59
C GLY A 200 -7.19 -23.51 19.91
N ALA A 201 -6.08 -24.25 20.01
CA ALA A 201 -5.62 -24.72 21.31
C ALA A 201 -5.43 -23.46 22.16
N GLY A 202 -6.34 -23.23 23.12
CA GLY A 202 -6.22 -22.10 24.03
C GLY A 202 -4.83 -22.14 24.62
N THR A 203 -4.05 -21.09 24.39
CA THR A 203 -2.79 -20.89 25.10
C THR A 203 -3.16 -20.74 26.57
N SER A 204 -3.04 -21.84 27.31
CA SER A 204 -2.98 -21.89 28.78
C SER A 204 -1.78 -21.12 29.29
#